data_AF-A0A9X8YNC3-F1
#
_entry.id   AF-A0A9X8YNC3-F1
#
_cell.length_a   1.000
_cell.length_b   1.000
_cell.length_c   1.000
_cell.angle_alpha   90.00
_cell.angle_beta   90.00
_cell.angle_gamma   90.00
#
_symmetry.space_group_name_H-M   'P 1'
#
loop_
_entity.id
_entity.type
_entity.pdbx_description
1 polymer ?
#
loop_
_entity_poly.entity_id
_entity_poly.type
_entity_poly.pdbx_seq_one_letter_code
_entity_poly.pdbx_strand_id
1 'polypeptide(L)'
;QLYDFARAMGASVLVGNYSRFVIDLNRPADDKPLYTTATTGLYPDVLFDGRPSFLPGKAPTDEERAAYLQQIWQPYHQQLQNELARLKARHGYALLFDAHSIA
;
A
#
# COMPACT_ATOMS: atom_id res chain seq x y z
N GLN A 1 14.76 11.08 -5.23
CA GLN A 1 13.29 11.02 -5.22
C GLN A 1 12.74 12.15 -4.33
N LEU A 2 11.42 12.38 -4.33
CA LEU A 2 10.75 13.52 -3.68
C LEU A 2 11.04 13.63 -2.16
N TYR A 3 11.23 12.51 -1.46
CA TYR A 3 11.40 12.45 0.00
C TYR A 3 12.80 12.02 0.48
N ASP A 4 13.84 12.13 -0.36
CA ASP A 4 15.19 11.68 0.01
C ASP A 4 15.73 12.38 1.28
N PHE A 5 15.29 13.63 1.52
CA PHE A 5 15.66 14.41 2.69
C PHE A 5 15.22 13.76 4.02
N ALA A 6 14.16 12.94 4.02
CA ALA A 6 13.61 12.34 5.23
C ALA A 6 14.62 11.42 5.92
N ARG A 7 15.40 10.65 5.14
CA ARG A 7 16.47 9.80 5.69
C ARG A 7 17.57 10.65 6.33
N ALA A 8 17.92 11.78 5.71
CA ALA A 8 18.93 12.71 6.25
C ALA A 8 18.49 13.35 7.58
N MET A 9 17.17 13.51 7.78
CA MET A 9 16.57 13.96 9.04
C MET A 9 16.47 12.85 10.11
N GLY A 10 16.93 11.63 9.81
CA GLY A 10 16.85 10.49 10.72
C GLY A 10 15.52 9.75 10.73
N ALA A 11 14.61 10.06 9.79
CA ALA A 11 13.35 9.34 9.65
C ALA A 11 13.57 7.99 8.94
N SER A 12 12.81 6.99 9.39
CA SER A 12 12.68 5.73 8.66
C SER A 12 11.78 5.91 7.46
N VAL A 13 12.15 5.30 6.34
CA VAL A 13 11.38 5.38 5.09
C VAL A 13 11.15 3.97 4.56
N LEU A 14 9.86 3.60 4.49
CA LEU A 14 9.36 2.38 3.89
C LEU A 14 8.65 2.75 2.58
N VAL A 15 8.95 2.02 1.50
CA VAL A 15 8.45 2.29 0.15
C VAL A 15 7.92 1.00 -0.46
N GLY A 16 6.74 1.05 -1.08
CA GLY A 16 6.22 -0.05 -1.89
C GLY A 16 7.03 -0.19 -3.17
N ASN A 17 7.56 -1.38 -3.44
CA ASN A 17 8.36 -1.66 -4.63
C ASN A 17 7.54 -2.25 -5.79
N TYR A 18 6.22 -2.35 -5.62
CA TYR A 18 5.28 -2.86 -6.60
C TYR A 18 4.29 -1.77 -7.00
N SER A 19 3.83 -1.82 -8.25
CA SER A 19 2.74 -0.95 -8.70
C SER A 19 1.49 -1.19 -7.85
N ARG A 20 0.77 -0.12 -7.50
CA ARG A 20 -0.53 -0.22 -6.83
C ARG A 20 -1.56 -1.03 -7.61
N PHE A 21 -1.37 -1.22 -8.92
CA PHE A 21 -2.22 -2.08 -9.75
C PHE A 21 -1.97 -3.57 -9.55
N VAL A 22 -0.86 -3.97 -8.92
CA VAL A 22 -0.65 -5.36 -8.46
C VAL A 22 -1.46 -5.60 -7.19
N ILE A 23 -1.25 -4.73 -6.19
CA ILE A 23 -2.00 -4.70 -4.93
C ILE A 23 -1.84 -3.32 -4.30
N ASP A 24 -2.93 -2.72 -3.84
CA ASP A 24 -2.91 -1.39 -3.24
C ASP A 24 -2.54 -1.50 -1.75
N LEU A 25 -1.31 -1.12 -1.42
CA LEU A 25 -0.78 -1.14 -0.04
C LEU A 25 -1.50 -0.16 0.90
N ASN A 26 -2.35 0.75 0.38
CA ASN A 26 -3.15 1.68 1.18
C ASN A 26 -4.62 1.23 1.32
N ARG A 27 -4.86 -0.08 1.18
CA ARG A 27 -6.18 -0.72 1.36
C ARG A 27 -6.09 -1.86 2.39
N PRO A 28 -7.17 -2.10 3.15
CA PRO A 28 -7.18 -3.18 4.13
C PRO A 28 -7.13 -4.55 3.43
N ALA A 29 -6.54 -5.54 4.11
CA ALA A 29 -6.40 -6.91 3.60
C ALA A 29 -7.74 -7.62 3.31
N ASP A 30 -8.83 -7.18 3.94
CA ASP A 30 -10.17 -7.74 3.74
C ASP A 30 -10.95 -7.04 2.60
N ASP A 31 -10.28 -6.14 1.87
CA ASP A 31 -10.82 -5.40 0.73
C ASP A 31 -12.12 -4.63 1.04
N LYS A 32 -12.37 -4.32 2.32
CA LYS A 32 -13.56 -3.56 2.68
C LYS A 32 -13.43 -2.11 2.20
N PRO A 33 -14.49 -1.56 1.57
CA PRO A 33 -14.50 -0.16 1.17
C PRO A 33 -14.30 0.76 2.38
N LEU A 34 -13.39 1.72 2.25
CA LEU A 34 -13.15 2.75 3.28
C LEU A 34 -14.23 3.85 3.24
N TYR A 35 -14.87 4.05 2.08
CA TYR A 35 -15.88 5.08 1.86
C TYR A 35 -17.07 4.51 1.11
N THR A 36 -18.22 5.18 1.23
CA THR A 36 -19.45 4.87 0.49
C THR A 36 -19.43 5.36 -0.96
N THR A 37 -18.48 6.22 -1.31
CA THR A 37 -18.23 6.69 -2.68
C THR A 37 -17.41 5.69 -3.49
N ALA A 38 -17.42 5.80 -4.81
CA ALA A 38 -16.64 4.94 -5.69
C ALA A 38 -15.16 5.00 -5.29
N THR A 39 -14.60 3.85 -4.91
CA THR A 39 -13.19 3.69 -4.56
C THR A 39 -12.62 2.48 -5.26
N THR A 40 -11.33 2.51 -5.56
CA THR A 40 -10.59 1.31 -5.95
C THR A 40 -10.35 0.43 -4.72
N GLY A 41 -10.52 -0.89 -4.87
CA GLY A 41 -10.21 -1.88 -3.83
C GLY A 41 -8.72 -2.20 -3.70
N LEU A 42 -8.41 -3.16 -2.83
CA LEU A 42 -7.11 -3.80 -2.63
C LEU A 42 -6.53 -4.33 -3.95
N TYR A 43 -7.39 -4.81 -4.85
CA TYR A 43 -7.04 -5.20 -6.21
C TYR A 43 -7.72 -4.23 -7.19
N PRO A 44 -7.02 -3.19 -7.68
CA PRO A 44 -7.66 -2.15 -8.50
C PRO A 44 -7.96 -2.64 -9.92
N ASP A 45 -9.11 -3.29 -10.12
CA ASP A 45 -9.56 -3.78 -11.44
C ASP A 45 -10.15 -2.69 -12.33
N VAL A 46 -10.52 -1.55 -11.75
CA VAL A 46 -11.15 -0.42 -12.42
C VAL A 46 -10.45 0.87 -12.03
N LEU A 47 -10.20 1.74 -13.00
CA LEU A 47 -9.65 3.08 -12.82
C LEU A 47 -10.71 4.03 -12.26
N PHE A 48 -10.30 5.19 -11.75
CA PHE A 48 -11.23 6.20 -11.22
C PHE A 48 -12.26 6.71 -12.24
N ASP A 49 -11.95 6.66 -13.53
CA ASP A 49 -12.85 7.04 -14.62
C ASP A 49 -13.77 5.89 -15.08
N GLY A 50 -13.72 4.73 -14.41
CA GLY A 50 -14.56 3.58 -14.70
C GLY A 50 -14.02 2.62 -15.76
N ARG A 51 -12.87 2.91 -16.38
CA ARG A 51 -12.26 1.99 -17.35
C ARG A 51 -11.60 0.79 -16.66
N PRO A 52 -11.57 -0.40 -17.29
CA PRO A 52 -10.81 -1.55 -16.76
C PRO A 52 -9.32 -1.24 -16.66
N SER A 53 -8.68 -1.69 -15.56
CA SER A 53 -7.23 -1.60 -15.38
C SER A 53 -6.46 -2.59 -16.27
N PHE A 54 -7.11 -3.68 -16.68
CA PHE A 54 -6.50 -4.77 -17.43
C PHE A 54 -7.17 -4.98 -18.79
N LEU A 55 -6.39 -5.48 -19.74
CA LEU A 55 -6.92 -5.98 -21.02
C LEU A 55 -7.84 -7.19 -20.78
N PRO A 56 -8.77 -7.48 -21.71
CA PRO A 56 -9.62 -8.67 -21.61
C PRO A 56 -8.81 -9.95 -21.39
N GLY A 57 -9.18 -10.71 -20.34
CA GLY A 57 -8.50 -11.96 -19.97
C GLY A 57 -7.08 -11.79 -19.40
N LYS A 58 -6.69 -10.58 -18.99
CA LYS A 58 -5.38 -10.28 -18.40
C LYS A 58 -5.45 -9.78 -16.95
N ALA A 59 -6.62 -9.87 -16.33
CA ALA A 59 -6.75 -9.63 -14.90
C ALA A 59 -6.09 -10.77 -14.11
N PRO A 60 -5.46 -10.50 -12.94
CA PRO A 60 -4.89 -11.53 -12.11
C PRO A 60 -5.94 -12.53 -11.61
N THR A 61 -5.58 -13.81 -11.51
CA THR A 61 -6.44 -14.84 -10.93
C THR A 61 -6.56 -14.70 -9.41
N ASP A 62 -7.51 -15.40 -8.80
CA ASP A 62 -7.66 -15.40 -7.34
C ASP A 62 -6.42 -15.98 -6.63
N GLU A 63 -5.75 -16.97 -7.24
CA GLU A 63 -4.50 -17.54 -6.73
C GLU A 63 -3.36 -16.52 -6.78
N GLU A 64 -3.24 -15.76 -7.88
CA GLU A 64 -2.24 -14.68 -8.00
C GLU A 64 -2.51 -13.57 -6.98
N ARG A 65 -3.77 -13.18 -6.80
CA ARG A 65 -4.18 -12.18 -5.79
C ARG A 65 -3.84 -12.65 -4.37
N ALA A 66 -4.14 -13.90 -4.05
CA ALA A 66 -3.76 -14.48 -2.76
C ALA A 66 -2.24 -14.46 -2.54
N ALA A 67 -1.45 -14.73 -3.59
CA ALA A 67 0.00 -14.62 -3.54
C ALA A 67 0.45 -13.16 -3.32
N TYR A 68 -0.17 -12.16 -3.97
CA TYR A 68 0.15 -10.74 -3.74
C TYR A 68 -0.11 -10.33 -2.28
N LEU A 69 -1.25 -10.76 -1.71
CA LEU A 69 -1.56 -10.50 -0.31
C LEU A 69 -0.50 -11.07 0.63
N GLN A 70 -0.10 -12.33 0.41
CA GLN A 70 0.86 -13.04 1.26
C GLN A 70 2.31 -12.56 1.09
N GLN A 71 2.72 -12.24 -0.14
CA GLN A 71 4.13 -11.99 -0.48
C GLN A 71 4.47 -10.49 -0.58
N ILE A 72 3.46 -9.62 -0.70
CA ILE A 72 3.67 -8.17 -0.88
C ILE A 72 3.00 -7.39 0.25
N TRP A 73 1.68 -7.52 0.41
CA TRP A 73 0.94 -6.71 1.38
C TRP A 73 1.29 -7.07 2.82
N GLN A 74 1.32 -8.36 3.16
CA GLN A 74 1.63 -8.82 4.53
C GLN A 74 3.05 -8.43 4.95
N PRO A 75 4.11 -8.69 4.17
CA PRO A 75 5.47 -8.30 4.55
C PRO A 75 5.64 -6.78 4.68
N TYR A 76 5.00 -6.00 3.80
CA TYR A 76 5.01 -4.55 3.89
C TYR A 76 4.40 -4.06 5.21
N HIS A 77 3.19 -4.54 5.55
CA HIS A 77 2.50 -4.13 6.77
C HIS A 77 3.17 -4.67 8.03
N GLN A 78 3.79 -5.85 7.97
CA GLN A 78 4.60 -6.36 9.08
C GLN A 78 5.83 -5.49 9.31
N GLN A 79 6.53 -5.07 8.24
CA GLN A 79 7.68 -4.17 8.35
C GLN A 79 7.27 -2.80 8.91
N LEU A 80 6.12 -2.26 8.46
CA LEU A 80 5.57 -1.02 8.99
C LEU A 80 5.27 -1.14 10.49
N GLN A 81 4.60 -2.21 10.92
CA GLN A 81 4.30 -2.46 12.33
C GLN A 81 5.56 -2.62 13.17
N ASN A 82 6.53 -3.40 12.70
CA ASN A 82 7.81 -3.60 13.38
C ASN A 82 8.54 -2.27 13.58
N GLU A 83 8.52 -1.41 12.57
CA GLU A 83 9.19 -0.13 12.60
C GLU A 83 8.51 0.87 13.54
N LEU A 84 7.18 0.93 13.52
CA LEU A 84 6.40 1.72 14.47
C LEU A 84 6.62 1.25 15.92
N ALA A 85 6.65 -0.07 16.14
CA ALA A 85 6.93 -0.64 17.45
C ALA A 85 8.34 -0.28 17.94
N ARG A 86 9.35 -0.37 17.07
CA ARG A 86 10.74 0.01 17.37
C ARG A 86 10.85 1.49 17.74
N LEU A 87 10.22 2.37 16.98
CA LEU A 87 10.23 3.82 17.24
C LEU A 87 9.49 4.16 18.54
N LYS A 88 8.32 3.57 18.76
CA LYS A 88 7.55 3.76 19.99
C LYS A 88 8.31 3.25 21.23
N ALA A 89 8.98 2.10 21.14
CA ALA A 89 9.80 1.59 22.24
C ALA A 89 10.98 2.52 22.58
N ARG A 90 11.58 3.15 21.57
CA ARG A 90 12.71 4.07 21.75
C ARG A 90 12.32 5.47 22.24
N HIS A 91 11.18 5.99 21.79
CA HIS A 91 10.80 7.39 21.96
C HIS A 91 9.51 7.60 22.79
N GLY A 92 8.83 6.53 23.19
CA GLY A 92 7.52 6.58 23.85
C GLY A 92 6.34 6.79 22.90
N TYR A 93 6.59 7.23 21.66
CA TYR A 93 5.60 7.42 20.61
C TYR A 93 6.21 7.22 19.22
N ALA A 94 5.36 7.12 18.20
CA ALA A 94 5.76 7.11 16.79
C ALA A 94 4.77 7.97 15.99
N LEU A 95 5.27 8.67 14.97
CA LEU A 95 4.46 9.40 14.00
C LEU A 95 4.57 8.69 12.65
N LEU A 96 3.43 8.37 12.04
CA LEU A 96 3.35 7.81 10.71
C LEU A 96 2.89 8.89 9.73
N PHE A 97 3.73 9.19 8.75
CA PHE A 97 3.38 10.05 7.63
C PHE A 97 3.20 9.17 6.40
N ASP A 98 1.96 9.07 5.91
CA ASP A 98 1.63 8.39 4.67
C ASP A 98 1.66 9.40 3.51
N ALA A 99 2.57 9.21 2.55
CA ALA A 99 2.96 10.23 1.60
C ALA A 99 2.58 9.84 0.17
N HIS A 100 1.77 10.68 -0.47
CA HIS A 100 1.22 10.45 -1.81
C HIS A 100 1.33 11.72 -2.65
N SER A 101 1.55 11.55 -3.96
CA SER A 101 1.33 12.61 -4.95
C SER A 101 0.03 12.33 -5.69
N ILE A 102 -0.74 13.38 -5.97
CA ILE A 102 -1.95 13.33 -6.80
C ILE A 102 -1.64 14.08 -8.09
N ALA A 103 -2.14 13.57 -9.21
CA ALA A 103 -2.10 14.22 -10.52
C ALA A 103 -3.44 14.91 -10.81
#